data_AF-A0A0F7FRF9-F1
#
_entry.id   AF-A0A0F7FRF9-F1
#
_cell.length_a   1.000
_cell.length_b   1.000
_cell.length_c   1.000
_cell.angle_alpha   90.00
_cell.angle_beta   90.00
_cell.angle_gamma   90.00
#
_symmetry.space_group_name_H-M   'P 1'
#
loop_
_entity.id
_entity.type
_entity.pdbx_description
1 polymer ?
#
loop_
_entity_poly.entity_id
_entity_poly.type
_entity_poly.pdbx_seq_one_letter_code
_entity_poly.pdbx_strand_id
1 'polypeptide(L)'
;MSLLLRGTHAALRPGGVSVEILKPDAVLRAERVPVGQMGDVFSGGQLLTAAIALYCTMAALRSNDRGRDKHRHAGTLFLDNPIGRANATYLLELQRAVADALGVQLLYTTGLFDTTALAEFPLVIRLRNDADLRAGLKYISVEEHLRPGLPQQRGAESEAIHGEITATRVYRKPADSPEAPAH
;
A
#
# COMPACT_ATOMS: atom_id res chain seq x y z
N MET A 1 28.13 -16.24 -0.22
CA MET A 1 26.68 -16.55 -0.17
C MET A 1 26.41 -18.06 -0.37
N SER A 2 27.06 -18.96 0.38
CA SER A 2 26.97 -20.42 0.11
C SER A 2 26.87 -21.30 1.37
N LEU A 3 27.40 -20.88 2.51
CA LEU A 3 27.28 -21.65 3.75
C LEU A 3 25.85 -21.61 4.31
N LEU A 4 25.22 -20.42 4.34
CA LEU A 4 23.84 -20.24 4.82
C LEU A 4 22.86 -21.11 4.02
N LEU A 5 22.85 -20.98 2.68
CA LEU A 5 21.98 -21.77 1.80
C LEU A 5 22.19 -23.29 1.98
N ARG A 6 23.44 -23.74 2.11
CA ARG A 6 23.73 -25.16 2.38
C ARG A 6 23.24 -25.58 3.76
N GLY A 7 23.38 -24.73 4.77
CA GLY A 7 22.86 -24.96 6.12
C GLY A 7 21.33 -25.05 6.14
N THR A 8 20.62 -24.11 5.53
CA THR A 8 19.15 -24.17 5.43
C THR A 8 18.70 -25.40 4.66
N HIS A 9 19.35 -25.71 3.53
CA HIS A 9 19.01 -26.87 2.73
C HIS A 9 19.27 -28.21 3.46
N ALA A 10 20.33 -28.30 4.27
CA ALA A 10 20.57 -29.46 5.11
C ALA A 10 19.52 -29.58 6.23
N ALA A 11 19.16 -28.46 6.87
CA ALA A 11 18.17 -28.43 7.96
C ALA A 11 16.75 -28.77 7.49
N LEU A 12 16.42 -28.49 6.23
CA LEU A 12 15.09 -28.72 5.67
C LEU A 12 14.93 -30.11 5.02
N ARG A 13 15.99 -30.90 4.84
CA ARG A 13 15.88 -32.25 4.29
C ARG A 13 15.50 -33.28 5.37
N PRO A 14 14.73 -34.33 5.02
CA PRO A 14 14.23 -34.68 3.68
C PRO A 14 12.88 -34.05 3.32
N GLY A 15 12.14 -33.51 4.29
CA GLY A 15 10.72 -33.13 4.13
C GLY A 15 10.43 -31.77 3.46
N GLY A 16 11.41 -30.87 3.41
CA GLY A 16 11.27 -29.53 2.84
C GLY A 16 10.30 -28.62 3.60
N VAL A 17 9.89 -27.53 2.95
CA VAL A 17 8.81 -26.65 3.40
C VAL A 17 7.73 -26.64 2.33
N SER A 18 6.52 -27.07 2.69
CA SER A 18 5.34 -26.88 1.86
C SER A 18 4.66 -25.58 2.26
N VAL A 19 4.39 -24.72 1.28
CA VAL A 19 3.67 -23.46 1.50
C VAL A 19 2.48 -23.41 0.56
N GLU A 20 1.32 -23.16 1.14
CA GLU A 20 0.08 -22.97 0.41
C GLU A 20 -0.48 -21.59 0.73
N ILE A 21 -1.16 -21.00 -0.24
CA ILE A 21 -1.82 -19.71 -0.09
C ILE A 21 -3.33 -19.90 -0.25
N LEU A 22 -4.10 -19.10 0.49
CA LEU A 22 -5.54 -19.02 0.30
C LEU A 22 -5.84 -18.35 -1.05
N LYS A 23 -6.64 -18.99 -1.89
CA LYS A 23 -7.08 -18.42 -3.16
C LYS A 23 -8.09 -17.28 -2.91
N PRO A 24 -7.82 -16.07 -3.42
CA PRO A 24 -8.79 -14.98 -3.33
C PRO A 24 -9.92 -15.23 -4.35
N ASP A 25 -11.08 -15.61 -3.84
CA ASP A 25 -12.27 -15.91 -4.65
C ASP A 25 -13.46 -15.09 -4.16
N ALA A 26 -14.39 -14.78 -5.06
CA ALA A 26 -15.58 -13.98 -4.77
C ALA A 26 -16.49 -14.65 -3.73
N VAL A 27 -16.49 -15.99 -3.69
CA VAL A 27 -17.29 -16.79 -2.75
C VAL A 27 -16.54 -17.05 -1.43
N LEU A 28 -15.34 -16.48 -1.24
CA LEU A 28 -14.51 -16.59 -0.04
C LEU A 28 -14.31 -18.05 0.45
N ARG A 29 -14.16 -18.97 -0.51
CA ARG A 29 -13.90 -20.38 -0.19
C ARG A 29 -12.52 -20.51 0.47
N ALA A 30 -12.42 -21.43 1.44
CA ALA A 30 -11.16 -21.77 2.10
C ALA A 30 -10.25 -22.67 1.23
N GLU A 31 -10.19 -22.39 -0.08
CA GLU A 31 -9.38 -23.15 -1.03
C GLU A 31 -7.92 -22.70 -0.93
N ARG A 32 -7.02 -23.66 -0.69
CA ARG A 32 -5.59 -23.40 -0.59
C ARG A 32 -4.88 -24.01 -1.79
N VAL A 33 -3.93 -23.26 -2.35
CA VAL A 33 -3.15 -23.68 -3.52
C VAL A 33 -1.66 -23.60 -3.18
N PRO A 34 -0.86 -24.63 -3.55
CA PRO A 34 0.58 -24.58 -3.40
C PRO A 34 1.19 -23.36 -4.08
N VAL A 35 2.13 -22.68 -3.43
CA VAL A 35 2.75 -21.45 -3.98
C VAL A 35 3.40 -21.70 -5.35
N GLY A 36 3.96 -22.90 -5.56
CA GLY A 36 4.55 -23.30 -6.84
C GLY A 36 3.57 -23.40 -8.01
N GLN A 37 2.25 -23.44 -7.74
CA GLN A 37 1.19 -23.55 -8.75
C GLN A 37 0.38 -22.26 -8.93
N MET A 38 0.70 -21.20 -8.16
CA MET A 38 -0.07 -19.95 -8.20
C MET A 38 -0.09 -19.30 -9.58
N GLY A 39 1.03 -19.35 -10.32
CA GLY A 39 1.13 -18.73 -11.65
C GLY A 39 0.18 -19.33 -12.69
N ASP A 40 -0.19 -20.61 -12.52
CA ASP A 40 -1.03 -21.34 -13.47
C ASP A 40 -2.51 -21.34 -13.05
N VAL A 41 -2.79 -21.27 -11.75
CA VAL A 41 -4.15 -21.40 -11.19
C VAL A 41 -4.82 -20.04 -10.93
N PHE A 42 -4.05 -18.97 -10.71
CA PHE A 42 -4.59 -17.67 -10.32
C PHE A 42 -4.70 -16.77 -11.54
N SER A 43 -5.83 -16.05 -11.65
CA SER A 43 -5.90 -14.95 -12.62
C SER A 43 -4.90 -13.84 -12.25
N GLY A 44 -4.56 -12.97 -13.21
CA GLY A 44 -3.67 -11.84 -12.96
C GLY A 44 -4.13 -10.96 -11.79
N GLY A 45 -5.44 -10.75 -11.64
CA GLY A 45 -6.01 -9.99 -10.53
C GLY A 45 -6.01 -10.74 -9.20
N GLN A 46 -6.22 -12.06 -9.23
CA GLN A 46 -6.11 -12.91 -8.04
C GLN A 46 -4.67 -12.96 -7.52
N LEU A 47 -3.70 -13.06 -8.42
CA LEU A 47 -2.27 -13.05 -8.06
C LEU A 47 -1.88 -11.72 -7.42
N LEU A 48 -2.30 -10.59 -7.99
CA LEU A 48 -2.09 -9.28 -7.39
C LEU A 48 -2.74 -9.16 -6.00
N THR A 49 -3.98 -9.64 -5.86
CA THR A 49 -4.72 -9.61 -4.59
C THR A 49 -4.01 -10.44 -3.52
N ALA A 50 -3.57 -11.65 -3.87
CA ALA A 50 -2.83 -12.52 -2.98
C ALA A 50 -1.48 -11.89 -2.57
N ALA A 51 -0.79 -11.23 -3.50
CA ALA A 51 0.46 -10.52 -3.21
C ALA A 51 0.25 -9.34 -2.26
N ILE A 52 -0.82 -8.54 -2.44
CA ILE A 52 -1.19 -7.45 -1.53
C ILE A 52 -1.50 -8.00 -0.14
N ALA A 53 -2.28 -9.07 -0.04
CA ALA A 53 -2.61 -9.69 1.24
C ALA A 53 -1.37 -10.22 1.97
N LEU A 54 -0.47 -10.88 1.23
CA LEU A 54 0.80 -11.36 1.77
C LEU A 54 1.68 -10.20 2.25
N TYR A 55 1.78 -9.12 1.47
CA TYR A 55 2.50 -7.92 1.88
C TYR A 55 1.93 -7.34 3.18
N CYS A 56 0.59 -7.18 3.25
CA CYS A 56 -0.06 -6.63 4.42
C CYS A 56 0.22 -7.49 5.66
N THR A 57 0.19 -8.81 5.50
CA THR A 57 0.48 -9.77 6.57
C THR A 57 1.93 -9.62 7.06
N MET A 58 2.90 -9.54 6.15
CA MET A 58 4.30 -9.31 6.51
C MET A 58 4.51 -7.94 7.16
N ALA A 59 3.80 -6.90 6.71
CA ALA A 59 3.88 -5.57 7.30
C ALA A 59 3.36 -5.57 8.74
N ALA A 60 2.24 -6.25 8.99
CA ALA A 60 1.66 -6.41 10.32
C ALA A 60 2.59 -7.19 11.26
N LEU A 61 3.10 -8.35 10.84
CA LEU A 61 4.06 -9.15 11.61
C LEU A 61 5.31 -8.35 11.97
N ARG A 62 5.89 -7.65 10.98
CA ARG A 62 7.06 -6.79 11.18
C ARG A 62 6.78 -5.61 12.13
N SER A 63 5.56 -5.10 12.17
CA SER A 63 5.17 -4.04 13.11
C SER A 63 5.08 -4.57 14.53
N ASN A 64 4.48 -5.76 14.70
CA ASN A 64 4.35 -6.48 15.96
C ASN A 64 5.73 -6.78 16.59
N ASP A 65 6.66 -7.33 15.80
CA ASP A 65 8.01 -7.71 16.25
C ASP A 65 8.85 -6.51 16.76
N ARG A 66 8.53 -5.29 16.31
CA ARG A 66 9.23 -4.07 16.75
C ARG A 66 8.65 -3.46 18.03
N GLY A 67 7.75 -4.16 18.72
CA GLY A 67 7.08 -3.66 19.91
C GLY A 67 6.17 -2.45 19.63
N ARG A 68 5.78 -2.24 18.37
CA ARG A 68 4.87 -1.16 17.95
C ARG A 68 3.40 -1.58 18.08
N ASP A 69 3.10 -2.52 18.97
CA ASP A 69 1.77 -3.06 19.26
C ASP A 69 0.72 -1.97 19.54
N LYS A 70 1.16 -0.81 20.05
CA LYS A 70 0.29 0.33 20.35
C LYS A 70 -0.07 1.21 19.15
N HIS A 71 0.49 0.97 17.97
CA HIS A 71 0.18 1.73 16.77
C HIS A 71 -0.76 0.94 15.86
N ARG A 72 -1.97 1.47 15.63
CA ARG A 72 -3.00 0.94 14.71
C ARG A 72 -2.57 0.89 13.23
N HIS A 73 -1.31 1.17 12.90
CA HIS A 73 -0.81 1.39 11.54
C HIS A 73 0.47 0.59 11.29
N ALA A 74 0.35 -0.51 10.56
CA ALA A 74 1.45 -1.40 10.16
C ALA A 74 2.29 -0.82 8.99
N GLY A 75 1.76 0.17 8.27
CA GLY A 75 2.47 0.90 7.22
C GLY A 75 1.58 1.36 6.07
N THR A 76 2.21 1.78 4.98
CA THR A 76 1.53 2.21 3.75
C THR A 76 2.10 1.44 2.57
N LEU A 77 1.24 0.95 1.68
CA LEU A 77 1.60 0.25 0.44
C LEU A 77 1.17 1.11 -0.77
N PHE A 78 2.15 1.51 -1.57
CA PHE A 78 1.94 2.18 -2.85
C PHE A 78 1.87 1.13 -3.96
N LEU A 79 0.85 1.24 -4.80
CA LEU A 79 0.61 0.35 -5.93
C LEU A 79 0.47 1.18 -7.19
N ASP A 80 1.34 0.92 -8.16
CA ASP A 80 1.28 1.59 -9.45
C ASP A 80 0.45 0.80 -10.46
N ASN A 81 -0.65 1.43 -10.88
CA ASN A 81 -1.65 0.91 -11.79
C ASN A 81 -2.21 -0.49 -11.44
N PRO A 82 -2.60 -0.77 -10.18
CA PRO A 82 -3.14 -2.08 -9.81
C PRO A 82 -4.49 -2.38 -10.48
N ILE A 83 -5.29 -1.35 -10.79
CA ILE A 83 -6.61 -1.50 -11.40
C ILE A 83 -6.51 -2.14 -12.78
N GLY A 84 -5.46 -1.85 -13.55
CA GLY A 84 -5.26 -2.48 -14.87
C GLY A 84 -5.12 -4.00 -14.83
N ARG A 85 -4.83 -4.59 -13.66
CA ARG A 85 -4.72 -6.04 -13.45
C ARG A 85 -5.85 -6.63 -12.59
N ALA A 86 -6.45 -5.85 -11.69
CA ALA A 86 -7.48 -6.28 -10.76
C ALA A 86 -8.58 -5.22 -10.59
N ASN A 87 -9.44 -5.03 -11.60
CA ASN A 87 -10.57 -4.08 -11.53
C ASN A 87 -11.89 -4.71 -11.08
N ALA A 88 -11.95 -6.04 -10.90
CA ALA A 88 -13.17 -6.68 -10.41
C ALA A 88 -13.49 -6.19 -8.99
N THR A 89 -14.73 -5.71 -8.78
CA THR A 89 -15.21 -5.15 -7.50
C THR A 89 -14.82 -6.01 -6.30
N TYR A 90 -15.14 -7.31 -6.33
CA TYR A 90 -14.86 -8.22 -5.21
C TYR A 90 -13.35 -8.32 -4.88
N LEU A 91 -12.45 -8.17 -5.86
CA LEU A 91 -11.01 -8.18 -5.61
C LEU A 91 -10.56 -6.89 -4.93
N LEU A 92 -11.09 -5.74 -5.37
CA LEU A 92 -10.79 -4.44 -4.75
C LEU A 92 -11.31 -4.37 -3.32
N GLU A 93 -12.54 -4.85 -3.10
CA GLU A 93 -13.13 -5.01 -1.77
C GLU A 93 -12.27 -5.91 -0.88
N LEU A 94 -11.86 -7.08 -1.38
CA LEU A 94 -11.02 -8.01 -0.63
C LEU A 94 -9.64 -7.43 -0.28
N GLN A 95 -8.97 -6.79 -1.24
CA GLN A 95 -7.67 -6.14 -1.03
C GLN A 95 -7.78 -5.10 0.09
N ARG A 96 -8.82 -4.27 0.06
CA ARG A 96 -9.06 -3.23 1.06
C ARG A 96 -9.44 -3.79 2.41
N ALA A 97 -10.34 -4.78 2.46
CA ALA A 97 -10.73 -5.42 3.70
C ALA A 97 -9.54 -6.04 4.44
N VAL A 98 -8.64 -6.72 3.70
CA VAL A 98 -7.41 -7.28 4.26
C VAL A 98 -6.47 -6.19 4.75
N ALA A 99 -6.29 -5.12 3.98
CA ALA A 99 -5.41 -4.03 4.36
C ALA A 99 -5.92 -3.26 5.58
N ASP A 100 -7.22 -2.99 5.65
CA ASP A 100 -7.88 -2.35 6.79
C ASP A 100 -7.76 -3.23 8.05
N ALA A 101 -7.98 -4.54 7.93
CA ALA A 101 -7.84 -5.49 9.03
C ALA A 101 -6.40 -5.57 9.57
N LEU A 102 -5.40 -5.39 8.70
CA LEU A 102 -3.98 -5.47 9.04
C LEU A 102 -3.34 -4.09 9.30
N GLY A 103 -4.14 -3.02 9.28
CA GLY A 103 -3.69 -1.65 9.54
C GLY A 103 -2.70 -1.14 8.48
N VAL A 104 -2.84 -1.55 7.23
CA VAL A 104 -2.01 -1.08 6.11
C VAL A 104 -2.82 -0.13 5.25
N GLN A 105 -2.34 1.10 5.07
CA GLN A 105 -2.96 2.03 4.16
C GLN A 105 -2.56 1.73 2.71
N LEU A 106 -3.55 1.59 1.85
CA LEU A 106 -3.37 1.37 0.43
C LEU A 106 -3.39 2.70 -0.33
N LEU A 107 -2.41 2.94 -1.21
CA LEU A 107 -2.42 4.07 -2.15
C LEU A 107 -2.28 3.55 -3.58
N TYR A 108 -3.33 3.76 -4.38
CA TYR A 108 -3.42 3.26 -5.75
C TYR A 108 -3.20 4.44 -6.68
N THR A 109 -2.19 4.37 -7.55
CA THR A 109 -2.08 5.26 -8.70
C THR A 109 -2.64 4.54 -9.92
N THR A 110 -3.40 5.23 -10.76
CA THR A 110 -3.95 4.63 -11.99
C THR A 110 -4.09 5.70 -13.06
N GLY A 111 -3.81 5.33 -14.31
CA GLY A 111 -4.14 6.13 -15.48
C GLY A 111 -5.47 5.74 -16.12
N LEU A 112 -6.13 4.70 -15.58
CA LEU A 112 -7.39 4.20 -16.11
C LEU A 112 -8.58 4.97 -15.54
N PHE A 113 -9.50 5.35 -16.42
CA PHE A 113 -10.78 5.93 -16.04
C PHE A 113 -11.86 4.84 -15.99
N ASP A 114 -11.78 4.00 -14.97
CA ASP A 114 -12.77 2.96 -14.68
C ASP A 114 -13.64 3.41 -13.50
N THR A 115 -14.81 3.99 -13.79
CA THR A 115 -15.69 4.57 -12.76
C THR A 115 -16.21 3.52 -11.78
N THR A 116 -16.37 2.27 -12.22
CA THR A 116 -16.85 1.17 -11.37
C THR A 116 -15.79 0.83 -10.33
N ALA A 117 -14.54 0.63 -10.77
CA ALA A 117 -13.43 0.38 -9.86
C ALA A 117 -13.15 1.58 -8.93
N LEU A 118 -13.24 2.80 -9.44
CA LEU A 118 -13.02 4.03 -8.66
C LEU A 118 -14.09 4.26 -7.59
N ALA A 119 -15.34 3.85 -7.85
CA ALA A 119 -16.45 3.98 -6.90
C ALA A 119 -16.24 3.16 -5.62
N GLU A 120 -15.40 2.11 -5.67
CA GLU A 120 -15.02 1.37 -4.48
C GLU A 120 -14.25 2.25 -3.49
N PHE A 121 -13.42 3.18 -3.97
CA PHE A 121 -12.49 3.92 -3.11
C PHE A 121 -13.19 5.05 -2.34
N PRO A 122 -12.91 5.20 -1.03
CA PRO A 122 -13.52 6.26 -0.22
C PRO A 122 -12.95 7.65 -0.53
N LEU A 123 -11.74 7.70 -1.13
CA LEU A 123 -11.08 8.93 -1.55
C LEU A 123 -10.42 8.70 -2.90
N VAL A 124 -10.79 9.53 -3.87
CA VAL A 124 -10.20 9.56 -5.20
C VAL A 124 -9.59 10.95 -5.40
N ILE A 125 -8.28 11.01 -5.64
CA ILE A 125 -7.59 12.26 -5.95
C ILE A 125 -7.28 12.26 -7.44
N ARG A 126 -8.01 13.07 -8.21
CA ARG A 126 -7.77 13.17 -9.65
C ARG A 126 -6.68 14.20 -9.93
N LEU A 127 -5.54 13.72 -10.45
CA LEU A 127 -4.48 14.59 -10.93
C LEU A 127 -4.77 14.99 -12.38
N ARG A 128 -4.86 16.29 -12.64
CA ARG A 128 -4.89 16.85 -13.99
C ARG A 128 -3.59 17.58 -14.24
N ASN A 129 -3.08 17.48 -15.46
CA ASN A 129 -1.99 18.31 -15.92
C ASN A 129 -2.62 19.54 -16.60
N ASP A 130 -3.21 20.41 -15.79
CA ASP A 130 -3.69 21.71 -16.27
C ASP A 130 -2.47 22.62 -16.38
N ALA A 131 -2.05 22.89 -17.61
CA ALA A 131 -0.95 23.80 -17.88
C ALA A 131 -1.50 25.23 -17.90
N ASP A 132 -1.00 26.08 -17.00
CA ASP A 132 -1.00 27.50 -17.31
C ASP A 132 0.10 27.74 -18.34
N LEU A 133 -0.26 27.64 -19.62
CA LEU A 133 0.64 27.79 -20.76
C LEU A 133 1.36 29.15 -20.75
N ARG A 134 0.89 30.14 -19.98
CA ARG A 134 1.54 31.45 -19.85
C ARG A 134 2.58 31.48 -18.73
N ALA A 135 2.41 30.71 -17.65
CA ALA A 135 3.30 30.68 -16.50
C ALA A 135 4.30 29.49 -16.50
N GLY A 136 4.09 28.48 -17.35
CA GLY A 136 4.94 27.29 -17.41
C GLY A 136 4.83 26.36 -16.19
N LEU A 137 3.83 26.57 -15.33
CA LEU A 137 3.58 25.81 -14.11
C LEU A 137 2.46 24.78 -14.31
N LYS A 138 2.57 23.65 -13.61
CA LYS A 138 1.57 22.58 -13.57
C LYS A 138 0.94 22.55 -12.19
N TYR A 139 -0.38 22.65 -12.12
CA TYR A 139 -1.11 22.70 -10.85
C TYR A 139 -1.81 21.37 -10.59
N ILE A 140 -1.79 20.92 -9.33
CA ILE A 140 -2.66 19.84 -8.84
C ILE A 140 -3.90 20.52 -8.25
N SER A 141 -5.07 20.31 -8.85
CA SER A 141 -6.34 20.88 -8.38
C SER A 141 -7.22 19.80 -7.74
N VAL A 142 -7.92 20.17 -6.66
CA VAL A 142 -8.93 19.32 -6.02
C VAL A 142 -10.28 19.59 -6.68
N GLU A 143 -11.02 18.53 -7.05
CA GLU A 143 -12.39 18.69 -7.57
C GLU A 143 -13.34 19.31 -6.54
N GLU A 144 -14.19 20.23 -7.00
CA GLU A 144 -15.09 21.02 -6.13
C GLU A 144 -15.99 20.15 -5.26
N HIS A 145 -16.52 19.04 -5.79
CA HIS A 145 -17.41 18.15 -5.05
C HIS A 145 -16.69 17.35 -3.94
N LEU A 146 -15.35 17.28 -3.94
CA LEU A 146 -14.56 16.64 -2.88
C LEU A 146 -14.18 17.61 -1.76
N ARG A 147 -14.22 18.92 -2.01
CA ARG A 147 -13.83 19.96 -1.03
C ARG A 147 -14.57 19.88 0.30
N PRO A 148 -15.88 19.57 0.37
CA PRO A 148 -16.59 19.49 1.65
C PRO A 148 -16.08 18.39 2.59
N GLY A 149 -15.47 17.33 2.04
CA GLY A 149 -14.95 16.19 2.80
C GLY A 149 -13.49 16.34 3.23
N LEU A 150 -12.79 17.38 2.78
CA LEU A 150 -11.41 17.65 3.17
C LEU A 150 -11.38 18.47 4.47
N PRO A 151 -10.33 18.30 5.30
CA PRO A 151 -10.09 19.20 6.43
C PRO A 151 -10.12 20.64 5.94
N GLN A 152 -10.97 21.48 6.53
CA GLN A 152 -11.03 22.89 6.19
C GLN A 152 -9.64 23.50 6.42
N GLN A 153 -9.11 24.18 5.39
CA GLN A 153 -7.90 24.98 5.54
C GLN A 153 -8.14 25.96 6.69
N ARG A 154 -7.28 25.94 7.71
CA ARG A 154 -7.39 26.93 8.80
C ARG A 154 -7.22 28.32 8.18
N GLY A 155 -8.11 29.24 8.55
CA GLY A 155 -8.44 30.46 7.83
C GLY A 155 -7.28 31.38 7.44
N ALA A 156 -7.61 32.29 6.52
CA ALA A 156 -6.76 33.15 5.70
C ALA A 156 -6.02 34.29 6.44
N GLU A 157 -5.35 34.01 7.55
CA GLU A 157 -4.47 34.98 8.25
C GLU A 157 -2.98 34.62 8.16
N SER A 158 -2.59 33.66 7.32
CA SER A 158 -1.19 33.43 7.00
C SER A 158 -1.03 33.42 5.49
N GLU A 159 0.11 33.96 5.03
CA GLU A 159 0.49 34.16 3.64
C GLU A 159 0.03 33.03 2.72
N ALA A 160 -0.22 33.34 1.44
CA ALA A 160 -0.67 32.38 0.43
C ALA A 160 0.29 31.19 0.29
N ILE A 161 0.14 30.18 1.16
CA ILE A 161 0.91 28.96 1.17
C ILE A 161 0.40 28.11 0.00
N HIS A 162 1.18 28.02 -1.07
CA HIS A 162 0.87 27.27 -2.30
C HIS A 162 0.94 25.73 -2.15
N GLY A 163 0.96 25.22 -0.92
CA GLY A 163 0.96 23.79 -0.64
C GLY A 163 0.78 23.53 0.84
N GLU A 164 -0.44 23.20 1.26
CA GLU A 164 -0.74 22.81 2.63
C GLU A 164 -0.79 21.28 2.70
N ILE A 165 0.09 20.69 3.51
CA ILE A 165 0.05 19.25 3.81
C ILE A 165 -0.62 19.09 5.18
N THR A 166 -1.91 18.75 5.18
CA THR A 166 -2.76 18.69 6.37
C THR A 166 -2.46 17.50 7.29
N ALA A 167 -1.71 16.50 6.82
CA ALA A 167 -1.17 15.44 7.66
C ALA A 167 0.16 14.92 7.10
N THR A 168 1.27 15.19 7.80
CA THR A 168 2.58 14.59 7.52
C THR A 168 3.16 14.01 8.80
N ARG A 169 3.65 12.76 8.75
CA ARG A 169 4.58 12.23 9.75
C ARG A 169 5.97 12.27 9.13
N VAL A 170 6.73 13.32 9.43
CA VAL A 170 8.10 13.48 8.93
C VAL A 170 9.00 12.53 9.70
N TYR A 171 9.56 11.51 9.02
CA TYR A 171 10.62 10.70 9.59
C TYR A 171 11.94 11.48 9.47
N ARG A 172 12.46 11.98 10.59
CA ARG A 172 13.78 12.59 10.66
C ARG A 172 14.79 11.50 10.98
N LYS A 173 15.71 11.20 10.06
CA LYS A 173 16.87 10.35 10.34
C LYS A 173 17.63 10.97 11.53
N PRO A 174 17.93 10.24 12.61
CA PRO A 174 18.76 10.76 13.69
C PRO A 174 20.07 11.25 13.08
N ALA A 175 20.47 12.48 13.40
CA ALA A 175 21.82 12.93 13.08
C ALA A 175 22.78 12.07 13.91
N ASP A 176 23.77 11.44 13.26
CA ASP A 176 24.88 10.83 13.97
C ASP A 176 25.47 11.92 14.86
N SER A 177 25.32 11.74 16.18
CA SER A 177 25.84 12.71 17.15
C SER A 177 27.37 12.64 17.07
N PRO A 178 28.07 13.76 16.81
CA PRO A 178 29.52 13.75 16.90
C PRO A 178 29.91 13.43 18.33
N GLU A 179 30.72 12.40 18.47
CA GLU A 179 31.36 11.95 19.70
C GLU A 179 31.97 13.16 20.41
N ALA A 180 31.46 13.49 21.60
CA ALA A 180 32.04 14.56 22.41
C ALA A 180 33.42 14.10 22.89
N PRO A 181 34.47 14.95 22.79
CA PRO A 181 35.80 14.57 23.24
C PRO A 181 35.80 14.39 24.76
N ALA A 182 36.35 13.26 25.21
CA ALA A 182 36.62 13.00 26.61
C ALA A 182 37.62 14.03 27.15
N HIS A 183 37.27 14.71 28.24
CA HIS A 183 38.21 15.42 29.11
C HIS A 183 38.33 14.66 30.42
#